data_AF-A0A1A8HA01-F1
#
_entry.id   AF-A0A1A8HA01-F1
#
_cell.length_a   1.000
_cell.length_b   1.000
_cell.length_c   1.000
_cell.angle_alpha   90.00
_cell.angle_beta   90.00
_cell.angle_gamma   90.00
#
_symmetry.space_group_name_H-M   'P 1'
#
loop_
_entity.id
_entity.type
_entity.pdbx_description
1 polymer ?
#
loop_
_entity_poly.entity_id
_entity_poly.type
_entity_poly.pdbx_seq_one_letter_code
_entity_poly.pdbx_strand_id
1 'polypeptide(L)'
;LGFSCDYLQVVRLLLRCAAMSETSCCVLDEEDFRRCCRLLLQRSEQLRDGWSWEVVQGSDEGYLRKTALRSVPRQIPAEGSVPEPQTSTCSSRPKQSEEEPDCASSLVPDSGRGELDEEDDGSCTVSEGSSVVLQYEYHILYSSSYSTPVLYFRAFTLEGRSLTLEEVWSFVHPNFRLCLQNSPLNALSQQEHPLLGQPFFYLHPCRTEEFMKLVLTAAEDNHRPMNYVLLWLSLVGPAVGLDVPLEYCMEPQPSDPVSGI
;
A
#
# COMPACT_ATOMS: atom_id res chain seq x y z
N LEU A 1 -14.03 -8.46 0.78
CA LEU A 1 -12.87 -8.63 1.67
C LEU A 1 -12.08 -9.83 1.16
N GLY A 2 -10.97 -9.58 0.47
CA GLY A 2 -10.20 -10.63 -0.18
C GLY A 2 -8.86 -10.09 -0.65
N PHE A 3 -8.02 -9.67 0.30
CA PHE A 3 -6.58 -9.66 0.07
C PHE A 3 -6.08 -11.02 0.53
N SER A 4 -5.42 -11.72 -0.39
CA SER A 4 -5.03 -13.11 -0.23
C SER A 4 -4.24 -13.34 1.06
N CYS A 5 -4.48 -14.50 1.66
CA CYS A 5 -3.68 -15.11 2.73
C CYS A 5 -2.16 -15.10 2.42
N ASP A 6 -1.79 -14.89 1.15
CA ASP A 6 -0.44 -14.90 0.63
C ASP A 6 0.44 -13.73 1.08
N TYR A 7 -0.08 -12.52 1.36
CA TYR A 7 0.78 -11.38 1.73
C TYR A 7 1.43 -11.56 3.11
N LEU A 8 0.65 -12.01 4.10
CA LEU A 8 1.17 -12.43 5.40
C LEU A 8 2.08 -13.65 5.26
N GLN A 9 1.89 -14.49 4.25
CA GLN A 9 2.73 -15.65 4.00
C GLN A 9 4.09 -15.25 3.40
N VAL A 10 4.15 -14.28 2.50
CA VAL A 10 5.40 -13.69 1.99
C VAL A 10 6.14 -12.96 3.09
N VAL A 11 5.48 -12.10 3.86
CA VAL A 11 6.10 -11.41 5.01
C VAL A 11 6.53 -12.41 6.09
N ARG A 12 5.76 -13.47 6.38
CA ARG A 12 6.16 -14.53 7.33
C ARG A 12 7.27 -15.45 6.79
N LEU A 13 7.33 -15.71 5.48
CA LEU A 13 8.42 -16.46 4.85
C LEU A 13 9.72 -15.66 4.95
N LEU A 14 9.66 -14.36 4.65
CA LEU A 14 10.78 -13.43 4.78
C LEU A 14 11.24 -13.24 6.24
N LEU A 15 10.32 -13.15 7.20
CA LEU A 15 10.65 -13.02 8.63
C LEU A 15 11.19 -14.32 9.26
N ARG A 16 10.89 -15.50 8.71
CA ARG A 16 11.44 -16.79 9.20
C ARG A 16 12.90 -17.01 8.78
N CYS A 17 13.33 -16.42 7.67
CA CYS A 17 14.68 -16.54 7.14
C CYS A 17 15.66 -15.51 7.75
N ALA A 18 15.17 -14.49 8.47
CA ALA A 18 15.99 -13.44 9.10
C ALA A 18 16.77 -13.90 10.36
N ALA A 19 16.87 -15.20 10.62
CA ALA A 19 17.65 -15.74 11.73
C ALA A 19 19.06 -16.15 11.24
N MET A 20 20.02 -15.25 11.48
CA MET A 20 21.48 -15.45 11.44
C MET A 20 22.16 -15.49 10.05
N SER A 21 22.82 -14.40 9.65
CA SER A 21 24.29 -14.28 9.61
C SER A 21 24.70 -12.92 9.03
N GLU A 22 25.93 -12.47 9.32
CA GLU A 22 26.54 -11.27 8.76
C GLU A 22 27.36 -11.64 7.52
N THR A 23 27.19 -10.92 6.38
CA THR A 23 28.31 -10.39 5.55
C THR A 23 27.86 -9.63 4.29
N SER A 24 28.76 -8.72 3.88
CA SER A 24 29.04 -8.11 2.56
C SER A 24 28.01 -7.22 1.84
N CYS A 25 28.31 -5.92 1.89
CA CYS A 25 27.85 -4.75 1.11
C CYS A 25 26.98 -5.02 -0.13
N CYS A 26 25.72 -4.57 -0.05
CA CYS A 26 24.58 -4.81 -0.95
C CYS A 26 24.11 -3.51 -1.63
N VAL A 27 25.05 -2.73 -2.14
CA VAL A 27 24.77 -1.47 -2.83
C VAL A 27 24.33 -1.79 -4.26
N LEU A 28 23.16 -1.27 -4.66
CA LEU A 28 22.71 -1.34 -6.04
C LEU A 28 23.30 -0.14 -6.80
N ASP A 29 24.22 -0.39 -7.73
CA ASP A 29 24.68 0.66 -8.64
C ASP A 29 23.69 0.87 -9.80
N GLU A 30 23.88 1.94 -10.56
CA GLU A 30 22.97 2.29 -11.66
C GLU A 30 22.98 1.25 -12.79
N GLU A 31 24.14 0.63 -13.07
CA GLU A 31 24.26 -0.38 -14.13
C GLU A 31 23.46 -1.64 -13.76
N ASP A 32 23.57 -2.07 -12.51
CA ASP A 32 22.81 -3.18 -11.95
C ASP A 32 21.32 -2.88 -11.85
N PHE A 33 20.95 -1.64 -11.51
CA PHE A 33 19.56 -1.19 -11.61
C PHE A 33 19.04 -1.33 -13.05
N ARG A 34 19.77 -0.82 -14.06
CA ARG A 34 19.37 -0.93 -15.48
C ARG A 34 19.32 -2.38 -15.94
N ARG A 35 20.24 -3.24 -15.47
CA ARG A 35 20.22 -4.69 -15.70
C ARG A 35 18.97 -5.35 -15.12
N CYS A 36 18.63 -5.04 -13.87
CA CYS A 36 17.42 -5.54 -13.22
C CYS A 36 16.14 -5.08 -13.95
N CYS A 37 16.09 -3.83 -14.40
CA CYS A 37 14.97 -3.30 -15.17
C CYS A 37 14.78 -4.05 -16.50
N ARG A 38 15.86 -4.31 -17.24
CA ARG A 38 15.79 -5.10 -18.49
C ARG A 38 15.24 -6.50 -18.27
N LEU A 39 15.71 -7.20 -17.23
CA LEU A 39 15.22 -8.54 -16.89
C LEU A 39 13.73 -8.52 -16.48
N LEU A 40 13.30 -7.49 -15.74
CA LEU A 40 11.90 -7.31 -15.38
C LEU A 40 11.03 -7.10 -16.62
N LEU A 41 11.46 -6.26 -17.57
CA LEU A 41 10.74 -6.00 -18.82
C LEU A 41 10.60 -7.25 -19.68
N GLN A 42 11.67 -8.04 -19.82
CA GLN A 42 11.61 -9.33 -20.53
C GLN A 42 10.54 -10.26 -19.94
N ARG A 43 10.49 -10.35 -18.60
CA ARG A 43 9.47 -11.16 -17.92
C ARG A 43 8.08 -10.55 -18.07
N SER A 44 7.96 -9.22 -17.98
CA SER A 44 6.68 -8.53 -18.15
C SER A 44 6.09 -8.73 -19.54
N GLU A 45 6.91 -8.75 -20.58
CA GLU A 45 6.47 -9.04 -21.95
C GLU A 45 5.89 -10.45 -22.07
N GLN A 46 6.56 -11.45 -21.48
CA GLN A 46 6.07 -12.83 -21.44
C GLN A 46 4.72 -12.94 -20.70
N LEU A 47 4.57 -12.19 -19.61
CA LEU A 47 3.36 -12.17 -18.78
C LEU A 47 2.28 -11.23 -19.31
N ARG A 48 2.59 -10.39 -20.30
CA ARG A 48 1.73 -9.29 -20.79
C ARG A 48 1.24 -8.38 -19.66
N ASP A 49 2.13 -8.07 -18.73
CA ASP A 49 1.83 -7.35 -17.48
C ASP A 49 2.09 -5.83 -17.57
N GLY A 50 2.38 -5.32 -18.77
CA GLY A 50 2.30 -3.90 -19.10
C GLY A 50 3.41 -3.00 -18.56
N TRP A 51 4.53 -3.54 -18.07
CA TRP A 51 5.71 -2.72 -17.79
C TRP A 51 6.37 -2.28 -19.09
N SER A 52 6.87 -1.04 -19.09
CA SER A 52 7.61 -0.44 -20.21
C SER A 52 8.77 0.39 -19.70
N TRP A 53 9.78 0.62 -20.53
CA TRP A 53 10.85 1.58 -20.26
C TRP A 53 10.58 2.86 -21.05
N GLU A 54 10.52 3.98 -20.35
CA GLU A 54 10.36 5.31 -20.95
C GLU A 54 11.71 6.01 -20.97
N VAL A 55 12.08 6.54 -22.13
CA VAL A 55 13.32 7.31 -22.33
C VAL A 55 12.97 8.79 -22.32
N VAL A 56 13.77 9.59 -21.63
CA VAL A 56 13.61 11.04 -21.64
C VAL A 56 14.20 11.60 -22.94
N GLN A 57 13.47 12.49 -23.61
CA GLN A 57 13.91 13.02 -24.89
C GLN A 57 15.27 13.72 -24.77
N GLY A 58 16.26 13.23 -25.51
CA GLY A 58 17.59 13.82 -25.58
C GLY A 58 18.55 13.42 -24.45
N SER A 59 18.21 12.44 -23.61
CA SER A 59 19.15 11.83 -22.65
C SER A 59 19.20 10.31 -22.77
N ASP A 60 20.19 9.69 -22.14
CA ASP A 60 20.26 8.23 -21.94
C ASP A 60 19.53 7.78 -20.66
N GLU A 61 18.91 8.73 -19.95
CA GLU A 61 18.14 8.48 -18.74
C GLU A 61 16.74 8.00 -19.08
N GLY A 62 16.17 7.24 -18.14
CA GLY A 62 14.83 6.71 -18.29
C GLY A 62 14.33 6.09 -17.00
N TYR A 63 13.13 5.55 -17.07
CA TYR A 63 12.44 4.97 -15.93
C TYR A 63 11.52 3.83 -16.36
N LEU A 64 11.27 2.90 -15.44
CA LEU A 64 10.21 1.90 -15.66
C LEU A 64 8.86 2.56 -15.44
N ARG A 65 7.90 2.28 -16.32
CA ARG A 65 6.53 2.75 -16.23
C ARG A 65 5.55 1.59 -16.22
N LYS A 66 4.52 1.68 -15.37
CA LYS A 66 3.34 0.80 -15.38
C LYS A 66 2.07 1.59 -15.10
N THR A 67 1.00 1.26 -15.82
CA THR A 67 -0.34 1.76 -15.54
C THR A 67 -1.21 0.63 -15.04
N ALA A 68 -2.03 0.88 -14.02
CA ALA A 68 -2.94 -0.12 -13.47
C ALA A 68 -4.29 0.51 -13.09
N LEU A 69 -5.36 -0.27 -13.22
CA LEU A 69 -6.67 0.09 -12.70
C LEU A 69 -6.89 -0.64 -11.39
N ARG A 70 -7.39 0.08 -10.38
CA ARG A 70 -7.61 -0.47 -9.04
C ARG A 70 -8.96 -0.07 -8.48
N SER A 71 -9.72 -1.04 -8.01
CA SER A 71 -10.96 -0.81 -7.25
C SER A 71 -10.66 -0.56 -5.78
N VAL A 72 -11.16 0.55 -5.25
CA VAL A 72 -11.04 0.95 -3.85
C VAL A 72 -12.41 1.15 -3.21
N PRO A 73 -12.58 0.93 -1.89
CA PRO A 73 -13.82 1.28 -1.21
C PRO A 73 -14.08 2.78 -1.34
N ARG A 74 -15.34 3.16 -1.58
CA ARG A 74 -15.74 4.56 -1.64
C ARG A 74 -15.71 5.17 -0.23
N GLN A 75 -14.56 5.74 0.11
CA GLN A 75 -14.37 6.56 1.32
C GLN A 75 -14.22 8.05 1.00
N ILE A 76 -14.26 8.41 -0.29
CA ILE A 76 -14.12 9.80 -0.74
C ILE A 76 -15.32 10.58 -0.20
N PRO A 77 -15.09 11.61 0.65
CA PRO A 77 -16.15 12.52 1.02
C PRO A 77 -16.68 13.16 -0.26
N ALA A 78 -17.99 13.07 -0.49
CA ALA A 78 -18.60 13.87 -1.53
C ALA A 78 -18.34 15.34 -1.20
N GLU A 79 -17.50 16.02 -1.98
CA GLU A 79 -17.39 17.48 -1.92
C GLU A 79 -18.80 18.05 -2.18
N GLY A 80 -19.40 18.67 -1.17
CA GLY A 80 -20.73 19.27 -1.32
C GLY A 80 -21.61 19.43 -0.09
N SER A 81 -21.14 19.17 1.14
CA SER A 81 -21.93 19.47 2.35
C SER A 81 -21.14 20.36 3.29
N VAL A 82 -21.31 21.67 3.18
CA VAL A 82 -20.89 22.62 4.21
C VAL A 82 -22.01 22.68 5.26
N PRO A 83 -21.80 22.27 6.52
CA PRO A 83 -22.75 22.61 7.58
C PRO A 83 -22.41 24.00 8.10
N GLU A 84 -23.34 24.95 7.96
CA GLU A 84 -23.27 26.26 8.61
C GLU A 84 -23.16 26.12 10.13
N PRO A 85 -22.34 26.93 10.82
CA PRO A 85 -22.32 26.92 12.27
C PRO A 85 -23.52 27.70 12.81
N GLN A 86 -24.54 26.97 13.28
CA GLN A 86 -25.63 27.58 14.03
C GLN A 86 -25.16 27.86 15.47
N THR A 87 -25.19 29.15 15.78
CA THR A 87 -25.04 29.73 17.11
C THR A 87 -26.14 29.23 18.04
N SER A 88 -25.76 28.58 19.15
CA SER A 88 -26.64 28.46 20.30
C SER A 88 -25.83 28.57 21.59
N THR A 89 -25.97 29.74 22.21
CA THR A 89 -25.57 30.09 23.56
C THR A 89 -26.14 29.13 24.61
N CYS A 90 -25.29 28.59 25.48
CA CYS A 90 -25.61 28.43 26.90
C CYS A 90 -24.35 28.42 27.77
N SER A 91 -24.28 29.42 28.66
CA SER A 91 -23.55 29.41 29.93
C SER A 91 -23.87 28.09 30.68
N SER A 92 -22.97 27.40 31.39
CA SER A 92 -22.15 27.88 32.51
C SER A 92 -21.20 26.77 33.04
N ARG A 93 -19.94 27.14 33.34
CA ARG A 93 -19.04 26.74 34.45
C ARG A 93 -19.11 25.32 35.07
N PRO A 94 -17.95 24.61 35.20
CA PRO A 94 -17.75 23.62 36.26
C PRO A 94 -16.74 24.10 37.33
N LYS A 95 -17.05 23.81 38.60
CA LYS A 95 -16.10 23.75 39.72
C LYS A 95 -16.06 22.33 40.27
N GLN A 96 -14.90 21.98 40.83
CA GLN A 96 -14.40 20.68 41.23
C GLN A 96 -15.06 20.03 42.47
N SER A 97 -14.70 18.75 42.63
CA SER A 97 -14.37 17.97 43.85
C SER A 97 -15.46 17.28 44.70
N GLU A 98 -15.35 15.93 44.68
CA GLU A 98 -15.22 14.97 45.80
C GLU A 98 -16.44 14.48 46.62
N GLU A 99 -16.34 13.18 46.97
CA GLU A 99 -16.94 12.39 48.06
C GLU A 99 -18.13 11.43 47.79
N GLU A 100 -17.81 10.12 47.80
CA GLU A 100 -18.61 8.96 48.29
C GLU A 100 -18.81 9.06 49.83
N PRO A 101 -19.55 8.19 50.59
CA PRO A 101 -20.16 6.87 50.25
C PRO A 101 -21.58 6.59 50.86
N ASP A 102 -22.10 5.39 50.57
CA ASP A 102 -22.61 4.38 51.54
C ASP A 102 -24.10 3.97 51.61
N CYS A 103 -24.25 2.63 51.66
CA CYS A 103 -25.25 1.75 52.30
C CYS A 103 -26.73 1.63 51.87
N ALA A 104 -27.01 0.46 51.27
CA ALA A 104 -27.87 -0.64 51.78
C ALA A 104 -29.39 -0.44 52.02
N SER A 105 -30.22 -1.19 51.26
CA SER A 105 -30.99 -2.37 51.72
C SER A 105 -32.27 -2.61 50.91
N SER A 106 -32.60 -3.90 50.78
CA SER A 106 -33.68 -4.58 50.05
C SER A 106 -35.11 -4.05 50.22
N LEU A 107 -35.99 -4.34 49.24
CA LEU A 107 -37.19 -5.22 49.35
C LEU A 107 -38.06 -5.17 48.05
N VAL A 108 -38.36 -6.34 47.49
CA VAL A 108 -39.46 -6.67 46.53
C VAL A 108 -40.68 -7.21 47.32
N PRO A 109 -41.91 -7.45 46.78
CA PRO A 109 -42.43 -7.51 45.40
C PRO A 109 -43.73 -6.64 45.19
N ASP A 110 -44.47 -6.54 44.08
CA ASP A 110 -45.25 -7.55 43.34
C ASP A 110 -46.11 -6.88 42.22
N SER A 111 -46.35 -7.64 41.13
CA SER A 111 -47.47 -7.64 40.17
C SER A 111 -47.77 -6.46 39.21
N GLY A 112 -47.67 -6.76 37.91
CA GLY A 112 -48.22 -5.94 36.82
C GLY A 112 -47.93 -6.50 35.42
N ARG A 113 -48.77 -7.43 34.98
CA ARG A 113 -48.76 -8.20 33.72
C ARG A 113 -48.92 -7.30 32.47
N GLY A 114 -48.12 -7.55 31.43
CA GLY A 114 -48.30 -6.95 30.10
C GLY A 114 -47.24 -7.42 29.10
N GLU A 115 -47.51 -8.53 28.42
CA GLU A 115 -46.78 -8.96 27.21
C GLU A 115 -47.34 -8.17 26.02
N LEU A 116 -46.46 -7.44 25.32
CA LEU A 116 -46.70 -6.99 23.94
C LEU A 116 -45.38 -7.13 23.18
N ASP A 117 -45.44 -8.01 22.18
CA ASP A 117 -44.39 -8.30 21.20
C ASP A 117 -44.08 -7.07 20.35
N GLU A 118 -42.79 -6.74 20.18
CA GLU A 118 -42.31 -6.04 18.99
C GLU A 118 -41.03 -6.74 18.52
N GLU A 119 -41.18 -7.57 17.50
CA GLU A 119 -40.09 -8.11 16.70
C GLU A 119 -39.44 -6.93 15.94
N ASP A 120 -38.36 -6.40 16.49
CA ASP A 120 -37.45 -5.50 15.80
C ASP A 120 -36.74 -6.29 14.69
N ASP A 121 -37.38 -6.33 13.51
CA ASP A 121 -36.75 -6.69 12.25
C ASP A 121 -35.70 -5.62 11.93
N GLY A 122 -34.57 -5.75 12.61
CA GLY A 122 -33.31 -5.10 12.30
C GLY A 122 -32.82 -5.60 10.95
N SER A 123 -33.51 -5.14 9.90
CA SER A 123 -33.08 -5.23 8.52
C SER A 123 -31.73 -4.55 8.43
N CYS A 124 -30.69 -5.36 8.56
CA CYS A 124 -29.34 -5.00 8.23
C CYS A 124 -29.34 -4.76 6.72
N THR A 125 -29.65 -3.52 6.33
CA THR A 125 -29.26 -3.01 5.03
C THR A 125 -27.73 -3.09 5.03
N VAL A 126 -27.24 -4.19 4.47
CA VAL A 126 -25.85 -4.31 4.05
C VAL A 126 -25.69 -3.16 3.07
N SER A 127 -25.15 -2.04 3.54
CA SER A 127 -24.72 -0.97 2.68
C SER A 127 -23.65 -1.62 1.82
N GLU A 128 -24.03 -2.04 0.62
CA GLU A 128 -23.13 -2.55 -0.39
C GLU A 128 -22.09 -1.46 -0.57
N GLY A 129 -20.92 -1.67 0.03
CA GLY A 129 -19.86 -0.69 0.04
C GLY A 129 -19.47 -0.41 -1.39
N SER A 130 -20.01 0.67 -1.95
CA SER A 130 -19.74 1.03 -3.33
C SER A 130 -18.23 1.16 -3.50
N SER A 131 -17.70 0.63 -4.60
CA SER A 131 -16.29 0.73 -4.94
C SER A 131 -16.10 1.76 -6.06
N VAL A 132 -14.96 2.44 -6.05
CA VAL A 132 -14.54 3.37 -7.09
C VAL A 132 -13.32 2.77 -7.78
N VAL A 133 -13.25 2.88 -9.10
CA VAL A 133 -12.07 2.49 -9.87
C VAL A 133 -11.17 3.70 -10.04
N LEU A 134 -9.89 3.51 -9.75
CA LEU A 134 -8.84 4.51 -9.90
C LEU A 134 -7.83 4.03 -10.94
N GLN A 135 -7.26 4.97 -11.70
CA GLN A 135 -6.14 4.72 -12.58
C GLN A 135 -4.85 5.18 -11.91
N TYR A 136 -3.89 4.29 -11.79
CA TYR A 136 -2.57 4.57 -11.28
C TYR A 136 -1.54 4.56 -12.41
N GLU A 137 -0.56 5.45 -12.32
CA GLU A 137 0.64 5.46 -13.14
C GLU A 137 1.85 5.43 -12.21
N TYR A 138 2.67 4.39 -12.31
CA TYR A 138 3.83 4.14 -11.47
C TYR A 138 5.11 4.28 -12.27
N HIS A 139 6.07 5.06 -11.76
CA HIS A 139 7.39 5.26 -12.32
C HIS A 139 8.48 4.80 -11.33
N ILE A 140 9.40 3.95 -11.78
CA ILE A 140 10.54 3.49 -10.98
C ILE A 140 11.82 4.08 -11.54
N LEU A 141 12.54 4.82 -10.70
CA LEU A 141 13.78 5.50 -11.02
C LEU A 141 14.93 4.97 -10.16
N TYR A 142 16.16 5.19 -10.61
CA TYR A 142 17.34 5.04 -9.77
C TYR A 142 17.62 6.33 -9.01
N SER A 143 17.92 6.23 -7.72
CA SER A 143 18.43 7.35 -6.94
C SER A 143 19.91 7.17 -6.68
N SER A 144 20.74 8.01 -7.28
CA SER A 144 22.19 8.02 -7.08
C SER A 144 22.56 8.37 -5.63
N SER A 145 21.84 9.32 -5.02
CA SER A 145 22.08 9.75 -3.63
C SER A 145 21.86 8.64 -2.60
N TYR A 146 20.94 7.72 -2.87
CA TYR A 146 20.61 6.59 -1.97
C TYR A 146 21.08 5.24 -2.50
N SER A 147 21.63 5.18 -3.72
CA SER A 147 22.02 3.94 -4.41
C SER A 147 20.92 2.87 -4.38
N THR A 148 19.67 3.27 -4.65
CA THR A 148 18.47 2.43 -4.51
C THR A 148 17.41 2.80 -5.56
N PRO A 149 16.50 1.87 -5.89
CA PRO A 149 15.32 2.18 -6.68
C PRO A 149 14.34 3.04 -5.89
N VAL A 150 13.59 3.88 -6.59
CA VAL A 150 12.62 4.80 -5.99
C VAL A 150 11.31 4.81 -6.77
N LEU A 151 10.19 4.81 -6.05
CA LEU A 151 8.85 4.73 -6.61
C LEU A 151 8.18 6.11 -6.60
N TYR A 152 7.85 6.59 -7.79
CA TYR A 152 6.96 7.71 -8.01
C TYR A 152 5.64 7.20 -8.55
N PHE A 153 4.53 7.87 -8.24
CA PHE A 153 3.25 7.52 -8.84
C PHE A 153 2.27 8.69 -8.90
N ARG A 154 1.26 8.51 -9.74
CA ARG A 154 0.04 9.32 -9.78
C ARG A 154 -1.16 8.42 -9.69
N ALA A 155 -2.24 8.97 -9.18
CA ALA A 155 -3.53 8.30 -9.09
C ALA A 155 -4.62 9.26 -9.53
N PHE A 156 -5.53 8.76 -10.36
CA PHE A 156 -6.61 9.53 -10.95
C PHE A 156 -7.94 8.79 -10.80
N THR A 157 -9.03 9.54 -10.67
CA THR A 157 -10.36 8.98 -10.92
C THR A 157 -10.55 8.71 -12.41
N LEU A 158 -11.55 7.90 -12.79
CA LEU A 158 -11.83 7.65 -14.22
C LEU A 158 -12.30 8.92 -14.96
N GLU A 159 -12.76 9.93 -14.23
CA GLU A 159 -13.08 11.26 -14.74
C GLU A 159 -11.85 12.15 -14.93
N GLY A 160 -10.65 11.66 -14.60
CA GLY A 160 -9.37 12.35 -14.80
C GLY A 160 -8.94 13.27 -13.65
N ARG A 161 -9.66 13.27 -12.51
CA ARG A 161 -9.26 14.06 -11.33
C ARG A 161 -8.09 13.40 -10.63
N SER A 162 -7.00 14.13 -10.43
CA SER A 162 -5.89 13.68 -9.58
C SER A 162 -6.35 13.57 -8.13
N LEU A 163 -5.92 12.50 -7.45
CA LEU A 163 -6.14 12.37 -6.02
C LEU A 163 -5.29 13.36 -5.22
N THR A 164 -5.74 13.72 -4.02
CA THR A 164 -4.93 14.44 -3.03
C THR A 164 -4.06 13.47 -2.22
N LEU A 165 -3.07 13.99 -1.49
CA LEU A 165 -2.23 13.18 -0.62
C LEU A 165 -3.06 12.48 0.47
N GLU A 166 -4.07 13.15 1.02
CA GLU A 166 -4.98 12.61 2.04
C GLU A 166 -5.81 11.46 1.49
N GLU A 167 -6.34 11.59 0.27
CA GLU A 167 -7.08 10.53 -0.42
C GLU A 167 -6.17 9.32 -0.66
N VAL A 168 -4.96 9.52 -1.17
CA VAL A 168 -3.99 8.44 -1.35
C VAL A 168 -3.70 7.75 -0.02
N TRP A 169 -3.47 8.53 1.05
CA TRP A 169 -3.21 7.99 2.38
C TRP A 169 -4.36 7.11 2.84
N SER A 170 -5.61 7.54 2.59
CA SER A 170 -6.83 6.79 2.93
C SER A 170 -6.89 5.39 2.28
N PHE A 171 -6.19 5.17 1.17
CA PHE A 171 -6.15 3.89 0.46
C PHE A 171 -4.96 2.99 0.81
N VAL A 172 -3.94 3.51 1.50
CA VAL A 172 -2.83 2.67 2.00
C VAL A 172 -3.30 1.84 3.18
N HIS A 173 -2.93 0.56 3.19
CA HIS A 173 -3.39 -0.38 4.19
C HIS A 173 -2.87 -0.06 5.61
N PRO A 174 -3.68 -0.19 6.68
CA PRO A 174 -3.33 0.13 8.07
C PRO A 174 -1.99 -0.44 8.57
N ASN A 175 -1.64 -1.68 8.22
CA ASN A 175 -0.33 -2.27 8.61
C ASN A 175 0.86 -1.52 8.01
N PHE A 176 0.74 -1.05 6.77
CA PHE A 176 1.75 -0.17 6.20
C PHE A 176 1.72 1.19 6.87
N ARG A 177 0.53 1.71 7.20
CA ARG A 177 0.43 2.94 8.02
C ARG A 177 1.19 2.82 9.33
N LEU A 178 1.05 1.71 10.04
CA LEU A 178 1.74 1.44 11.31
C LEU A 178 3.28 1.32 11.13
N CYS A 179 3.75 0.62 10.09
CA CYS A 179 5.18 0.60 9.75
C CYS A 179 5.70 1.99 9.36
N LEU A 180 4.88 2.80 8.70
CA LEU A 180 5.17 4.18 8.32
C LEU A 180 4.99 5.15 9.51
N GLN A 181 4.24 4.82 10.55
CA GLN A 181 3.91 5.69 11.70
C GLN A 181 5.08 5.94 12.66
N ASN A 182 6.16 5.15 12.59
CA ASN A 182 7.42 5.52 13.24
C ASN A 182 8.12 6.69 12.51
N SER A 183 7.61 7.13 11.35
CA SER A 183 7.90 8.41 10.69
C SER A 183 6.78 8.77 9.68
N PRO A 184 5.56 9.16 10.14
CA PRO A 184 4.33 9.15 9.33
C PRO A 184 4.32 10.13 8.15
N LEU A 185 5.29 11.05 8.11
CA LEU A 185 5.33 12.21 7.21
C LEU A 185 6.55 12.23 6.26
N ASN A 186 7.47 11.26 6.38
CA ASN A 186 8.70 11.27 5.57
C ASN A 186 8.74 10.20 4.47
N ALA A 187 7.88 9.18 4.54
CA ALA A 187 7.97 8.05 3.62
C ALA A 187 7.07 8.17 2.39
N LEU A 188 5.92 8.86 2.47
CA LEU A 188 5.05 9.17 1.34
C LEU A 188 4.79 10.68 1.31
N SER A 189 5.22 11.36 0.25
CA SER A 189 4.96 12.79 0.05
C SER A 189 4.70 13.11 -1.42
N GLN A 190 4.61 14.39 -1.76
CA GLN A 190 4.51 14.86 -3.13
C GLN A 190 5.78 15.66 -3.49
N GLN A 191 6.40 15.32 -4.62
CA GLN A 191 7.55 16.03 -5.18
C GLN A 191 7.46 16.11 -6.70
N GLU A 192 8.31 16.92 -7.32
CA GLU A 192 8.46 16.91 -8.77
C GLU A 192 9.18 15.64 -9.22
N HIS A 193 8.69 15.04 -10.29
CA HIS A 193 9.34 13.92 -10.94
C HIS A 193 10.68 14.38 -11.54
N PRO A 194 11.83 13.79 -11.15
CA PRO A 194 13.16 14.30 -11.51
C PRO A 194 13.35 14.52 -13.01
N LEU A 195 12.75 13.65 -13.82
CA LEU A 195 12.90 13.66 -15.27
C LEU A 195 11.78 14.39 -16.03
N LEU A 196 10.63 14.64 -15.39
CA LEU A 196 9.45 15.19 -16.07
C LEU A 196 9.10 16.60 -15.58
N GLY A 197 9.58 17.01 -14.40
CA GLY A 197 9.30 18.33 -13.82
C GLY A 197 7.82 18.54 -13.46
N GLN A 198 7.10 17.46 -13.16
CA GLN A 198 5.67 17.52 -12.83
C GLN A 198 5.39 16.85 -11.48
N PRO A 199 4.29 17.19 -10.78
CA PRO A 199 4.03 16.66 -9.44
C PRO A 199 3.68 15.16 -9.48
N PHE A 200 4.32 14.39 -8.63
CA PHE A 200 4.07 12.96 -8.39
C PHE A 200 4.04 12.71 -6.88
N PHE A 201 3.29 11.70 -6.47
CA PHE A 201 3.49 11.07 -5.16
C PHE A 201 4.79 10.29 -5.18
N TYR A 202 5.46 10.24 -4.04
CA TYR A 202 6.82 9.75 -3.93
C TYR A 202 7.00 8.93 -2.66
N LEU A 203 7.51 7.71 -2.82
CA LEU A 203 7.98 6.91 -1.69
C LEU A 203 9.47 7.17 -1.42
N HIS A 204 9.77 7.73 -0.25
CA HIS A 204 11.14 8.11 0.11
C HIS A 204 12.04 6.87 0.34
N PRO A 205 13.23 6.78 -0.28
CA PRO A 205 14.07 5.59 -0.28
C PRO A 205 15.01 5.49 0.93
N CYS A 206 14.91 6.39 1.93
CA CYS A 206 15.84 6.43 3.06
C CYS A 206 16.00 5.12 3.83
N ARG A 207 14.97 4.27 3.83
CA ARG A 207 15.01 2.95 4.49
C ARG A 207 15.15 1.80 3.50
N THR A 208 15.29 2.08 2.21
CA THR A 208 15.38 1.05 1.16
C THR A 208 16.56 0.13 1.33
N GLU A 209 17.73 0.70 1.57
CA GLU A 209 18.93 -0.08 1.81
C GLU A 209 18.79 -0.96 3.07
N GLU A 210 18.22 -0.42 4.15
CA GLU A 210 18.03 -1.12 5.43
C GLU A 210 17.17 -2.38 5.27
N PHE A 211 16.02 -2.29 4.58
CA PHE A 211 15.18 -3.46 4.41
C PHE A 211 15.73 -4.43 3.35
N MET A 212 16.35 -3.94 2.28
CA MET A 212 16.90 -4.80 1.23
C MET A 212 18.09 -5.62 1.74
N LYS A 213 18.89 -5.07 2.66
CA LYS A 213 19.93 -5.81 3.40
C LYS A 213 19.38 -7.09 4.01
N LEU A 214 18.35 -6.95 4.85
CA LEU A 214 17.76 -8.07 5.59
C LEU A 214 17.19 -9.14 4.65
N VAL A 215 16.54 -8.69 3.58
CA VAL A 215 15.89 -9.59 2.62
C VAL A 215 16.90 -10.32 1.74
N LEU A 216 17.98 -9.66 1.32
CA LEU A 216 19.03 -10.28 0.52
C LEU A 216 19.83 -11.30 1.34
N THR A 217 20.18 -10.98 2.59
CA THR A 217 20.84 -11.94 3.49
C THR A 217 19.98 -13.20 3.68
N ALA A 218 18.67 -13.04 3.84
CA ALA A 218 17.73 -14.17 3.93
C ALA A 218 17.60 -14.98 2.61
N ALA A 219 17.90 -14.36 1.47
CA ALA A 219 17.77 -14.96 0.14
C ALA A 219 19.02 -15.77 -0.27
N GLU A 220 20.21 -15.39 0.22
CA GLU A 220 21.49 -16.04 -0.09
C GLU A 220 21.49 -17.54 0.25
N ASP A 221 20.77 -17.93 1.30
CA ASP A 221 20.57 -19.32 1.72
C ASP A 221 19.89 -20.21 0.66
N ASN A 222 19.18 -19.61 -0.30
CA ASN A 222 18.41 -20.33 -1.31
C ASN A 222 19.12 -20.45 -2.67
N HIS A 223 20.34 -19.92 -2.82
CA HIS A 223 21.21 -20.03 -4.01
C HIS A 223 20.56 -19.68 -5.36
N ARG A 224 19.47 -18.91 -5.36
CA ARG A 224 18.77 -18.50 -6.58
C ARG A 224 19.06 -17.02 -6.86
N PRO A 225 19.51 -16.67 -8.08
CA PRO A 225 19.66 -15.26 -8.45
C PRO A 225 18.29 -14.57 -8.42
N MET A 226 18.16 -13.54 -7.58
CA MET A 226 16.95 -12.73 -7.49
C MET A 226 17.16 -11.38 -8.18
N ASN A 227 16.13 -10.90 -8.87
CA ASN A 227 16.13 -9.55 -9.44
C ASN A 227 15.86 -8.55 -8.30
N TYR A 228 16.83 -7.67 -8.00
CA TYR A 228 16.74 -6.71 -6.90
C TYR A 228 15.52 -5.80 -7.03
N VAL A 229 15.29 -5.21 -8.21
CA VAL A 229 14.18 -4.28 -8.45
C VAL A 229 12.84 -4.98 -8.27
N LEU A 230 12.70 -6.22 -8.75
CA LEU A 230 11.50 -7.03 -8.58
C LEU A 230 11.23 -7.37 -7.10
N LEU A 231 12.28 -7.76 -6.36
CA LEU A 231 12.19 -8.07 -4.93
C LEU A 231 11.79 -6.83 -4.13
N TRP A 232 12.45 -5.71 -4.41
CA TRP A 232 12.13 -4.41 -3.84
C TRP A 232 10.67 -4.00 -4.15
N LEU A 233 10.24 -4.09 -5.41
CA LEU A 233 8.85 -3.80 -5.82
C LEU A 233 7.84 -4.65 -5.07
N SER A 234 8.15 -5.93 -4.83
CA SER A 234 7.27 -6.84 -4.10
C SER A 234 7.09 -6.44 -2.62
N LEU A 235 8.04 -5.69 -2.06
CA LEU A 235 7.99 -5.18 -0.69
C LEU A 235 7.29 -3.82 -0.62
N VAL A 236 7.64 -2.88 -1.51
CA VAL A 236 7.16 -1.49 -1.44
C VAL A 236 5.88 -1.24 -2.22
N GLY A 237 5.67 -1.97 -3.32
CA GLY A 237 4.54 -1.77 -4.24
C GLY A 237 3.18 -1.89 -3.55
N PRO A 238 2.93 -2.94 -2.74
CA PRO A 238 1.63 -3.11 -2.09
C PRO A 238 1.25 -1.98 -1.13
N ALA A 239 2.23 -1.23 -0.60
CA ALA A 239 1.97 -0.04 0.21
C ALA A 239 1.19 1.03 -0.56
N VAL A 240 1.30 1.07 -1.88
CA VAL A 240 0.63 2.03 -2.77
C VAL A 240 -0.27 1.33 -3.79
N GLY A 241 -0.68 0.09 -3.49
CA GLY A 241 -1.60 -0.68 -4.32
C GLY A 241 -1.01 -1.21 -5.63
N LEU A 242 0.33 -1.29 -5.73
CA LEU A 242 1.01 -1.93 -6.83
C LEU A 242 1.34 -3.39 -6.46
N ASP A 243 0.60 -4.32 -7.05
CA ASP A 243 0.84 -5.75 -6.84
C ASP A 243 1.83 -6.30 -7.88
N VAL A 244 2.72 -7.18 -7.43
CA VAL A 244 3.65 -7.94 -8.28
C VAL A 244 3.14 -9.38 -8.38
N PRO A 245 2.72 -9.85 -9.56
CA PRO A 245 2.24 -11.22 -9.75
C PRO A 245 3.31 -12.26 -9.38
N LEU A 246 2.89 -13.38 -8.75
CA LEU A 246 3.80 -14.46 -8.32
C LEU A 246 4.51 -15.14 -9.51
N GLU A 247 3.93 -15.03 -10.70
CA GLU A 247 4.45 -15.50 -11.97
C GLU A 247 5.83 -14.92 -12.29
N TYR A 248 6.19 -13.76 -11.74
CA TYR A 248 7.54 -13.23 -11.86
C TYR A 248 8.60 -14.07 -11.14
N CYS A 249 8.20 -14.81 -10.10
CA CYS A 249 9.07 -15.70 -9.32
C CYS A 249 9.09 -17.14 -9.85
N MET A 250 8.10 -17.52 -10.67
CA MET A 250 7.99 -18.85 -11.25
C MET A 250 8.85 -18.96 -12.52
N GLU A 251 9.58 -20.07 -12.68
CA GLU A 251 10.26 -20.35 -13.94
C GLU A 251 9.23 -20.64 -15.04
N PRO A 252 9.51 -20.26 -16.31
CA PRO A 252 8.69 -20.71 -17.42
C PRO A 252 8.69 -22.23 -17.43
N GLN A 253 7.51 -22.85 -17.30
CA GLN A 253 7.39 -24.27 -17.57
C GLN A 253 7.79 -24.50 -19.04
N PRO A 254 8.70 -25.44 -19.33
CA PRO A 254 9.01 -25.78 -20.71
C PRO A 254 7.70 -26.23 -21.39
N SER A 255 7.31 -25.53 -22.46
CA SER A 255 6.18 -25.95 -23.28
C SER A 255 6.46 -27.36 -23.80
N ASP A 256 5.58 -28.31 -23.48
CA ASP A 256 5.65 -29.66 -24.05
C ASP A 256 5.77 -29.54 -25.58
N PRO A 257 6.71 -30.25 -26.22
CA PRO A 257 6.77 -30.28 -27.66
C PRO A 257 5.42 -30.79 -28.17
N VAL A 258 4.71 -29.91 -28.88
CA VAL A 258 3.54 -30.27 -29.67
C VAL A 258 3.96 -31.46 -30.52
N SER A 259 3.49 -32.64 -30.15
CA SER A 259 3.66 -33.85 -30.93
C SER A 259 2.88 -33.63 -32.22
N GLY A 260 3.58 -33.13 -33.23
CA GLY A 260 3.04 -32.91 -34.56
C GLY A 260 2.77 -34.25 -35.22
N ILE A 261 1.50 -34.42 -35.60
CA ILE A 261 0.94 -35.22 -36.70
C ILE A 261 1.16 -36.74 -36.63
#